data_AF-A0A4Y2V778-F1
#
_entry.id   AF-A0A4Y2V778-F1
#
_cell.length_a   1.000
_cell.length_b   1.000
_cell.length_c   1.000
_cell.angle_alpha   90.00
_cell.angle_beta   90.00
_cell.angle_gamma   90.00
#
_symmetry.space_group_name_H-M   'P 1'
#
loop_
_entity.id
_entity.type
_entity.pdbx_description
1 polymer ?
#
loop_
_entity_poly.entity_id
_entity_poly.type
_entity_poly.pdbx_seq_one_letter_code
_entity_poly.pdbx_strand_id
1 'polypeptide(L)'
;MKHFNKKSDFGTAFIMICDLSAMFPPSEIITRPSISDLLWLYGKWSNPSSIPGWSGFMEQATNHLCVEQTVIVYLPIVKYPPNDYDTVYTVLLSSAEKNKMLQQKTSFATFDQPLYLKAKEIL
;
A
#
# COMPACT_ATOMS: atom_id res chain seq x y z
N MET A 1 20.94 5.79 16.35
CA MET A 1 20.49 4.44 15.93
C MET A 1 19.78 3.83 17.11
N LYS A 2 18.56 3.31 16.93
CA LYS A 2 17.80 2.69 18.03
C LYS A 2 17.99 1.17 17.91
N HIS A 3 18.41 0.52 18.99
CA HIS A 3 18.73 -0.90 19.00
C HIS A 3 17.48 -1.75 19.22
N PHE A 4 17.28 -2.75 18.37
CA PHE A 4 16.24 -3.75 18.49
C PHE A 4 16.86 -5.08 18.96
N ASN A 5 16.40 -5.59 20.10
CA ASN A 5 16.88 -6.85 20.65
C ASN A 5 15.86 -7.97 20.33
N LYS A 6 16.22 -8.87 19.41
CA LYS A 6 15.34 -9.94 18.91
C LYS A 6 15.05 -10.96 20.02
N LYS A 7 13.77 -11.21 20.33
CA LYS A 7 13.39 -12.12 21.43
C LYS A 7 13.46 -13.62 21.11
N SER A 8 13.56 -14.03 19.85
CA SER A 8 13.84 -15.41 19.43
C SER A 8 13.92 -15.50 17.92
N ASP A 9 14.68 -16.46 17.38
CA ASP A 9 14.79 -16.70 15.94
C ASP A 9 13.52 -17.33 15.35
N PHE A 10 12.52 -16.49 15.14
CA PHE A 10 11.50 -16.76 14.12
C PHE A 10 12.09 -16.43 12.76
N GLY A 11 13.02 -17.25 12.27
CA GLY A 11 13.45 -17.15 10.87
C GLY A 11 12.31 -17.44 9.90
N THR A 12 12.63 -17.66 8.61
CA THR A 12 11.72 -18.02 7.50
C THR A 12 10.81 -19.24 7.73
N ALA A 13 10.84 -19.85 8.91
CA ALA A 13 10.06 -21.01 9.33
C ALA A 13 8.53 -20.83 9.31
N PHE A 14 8.01 -19.61 9.18
CA PHE A 14 6.57 -19.32 9.06
C PHE A 14 6.18 -18.58 7.77
N ILE A 15 6.85 -18.84 6.64
CA ILE A 15 6.30 -18.44 5.34
C ILE A 15 5.24 -19.47 4.95
N MET A 16 3.99 -19.23 5.36
CA MET A 16 2.83 -19.89 4.79
C MET A 16 2.67 -19.41 3.35
N ILE A 17 3.15 -20.21 2.39
CA ILE A 17 2.85 -20.00 0.97
C ILE A 17 1.41 -20.47 0.78
N CYS A 18 0.46 -19.54 0.89
CA CYS A 18 -0.93 -19.80 0.56
C CYS A 18 -1.10 -19.72 -0.96
N ASP A 19 -1.77 -20.72 -1.54
CA ASP A 19 -2.22 -20.64 -2.92
C ASP A 19 -3.20 -19.46 -3.05
N LEU A 20 -2.85 -18.50 -3.91
CA LEU A 20 -3.70 -17.36 -4.22
C LEU A 20 -5.09 -17.81 -4.69
N SER A 21 -5.17 -18.95 -5.37
CA SER A 21 -6.42 -19.56 -5.85
C SER A 21 -7.29 -20.11 -4.71
N ALA A 22 -6.66 -20.51 -3.60
CA ALA A 22 -7.36 -20.94 -2.40
C ALA A 22 -7.82 -19.75 -1.53
N MET A 23 -7.14 -18.61 -1.65
CA MET A 23 -7.47 -17.37 -0.94
C MET A 23 -8.50 -16.53 -1.70
N PHE A 24 -8.50 -16.62 -3.03
CA PHE A 24 -9.42 -15.97 -3.95
C PHE A 24 -9.88 -17.02 -4.98
N PRO A 25 -11.02 -17.70 -4.76
CA PRO A 25 -11.51 -18.67 -5.73
C PRO A 25 -11.72 -17.99 -7.09
N PRO A 26 -11.48 -18.68 -8.23
CA PRO A 26 -11.60 -18.09 -9.58
C PRO A 26 -12.96 -17.45 -9.87
N SER A 27 -14.02 -17.86 -9.16
CA SER A 27 -15.35 -17.25 -9.20
C SER A 27 -15.39 -15.81 -8.68
N GLU A 28 -14.44 -15.40 -7.82
CA GLU A 28 -14.26 -14.02 -7.35
C GLU A 28 -13.32 -13.21 -8.26
N ILE A 29 -12.45 -13.87 -9.02
CA ILE A 29 -11.42 -13.24 -9.89
C ILE A 29 -11.97 -12.92 -11.29
N ILE A 30 -13.12 -13.45 -11.69
CA ILE A 30 -13.87 -12.90 -12.84
C ILE A 30 -14.49 -11.58 -12.35
N THR A 31 -13.66 -10.54 -12.31
CA THR A 31 -14.06 -9.15 -12.08
C THR A 31 -15.11 -8.82 -13.13
N ARG A 32 -16.39 -8.97 -12.75
CA ARG A 32 -17.47 -8.37 -13.50
C ARG A 32 -17.12 -6.88 -13.61
N PRO A 33 -17.08 -6.31 -14.83
CA PRO A 33 -16.86 -4.89 -14.96
C PRO A 33 -17.89 -4.17 -14.08
N SER A 34 -17.40 -3.27 -13.25
CA SER A 34 -18.29 -2.46 -12.41
C SER A 34 -19.23 -1.65 -13.29
N ILE A 35 -20.30 -1.13 -12.71
CA ILE A 35 -21.23 -0.25 -13.45
C ILE A 35 -20.47 0.95 -14.03
N SER A 36 -19.47 1.47 -13.31
CA SER A 36 -18.61 2.55 -13.78
C SER A 36 -17.77 2.13 -15.00
N ASP A 37 -17.21 0.91 -15.00
CA ASP A 37 -16.46 0.38 -16.14
C ASP A 37 -17.35 0.25 -17.38
N LEU A 38 -18.57 -0.24 -17.21
CA LEU A 38 -19.56 -0.36 -18.29
C LEU A 38 -20.00 1.01 -18.82
N LEU A 39 -20.22 1.98 -17.93
CA LEU A 39 -20.62 3.33 -18.29
C LEU A 39 -19.51 4.07 -19.05
N TRP A 40 -18.27 3.94 -18.59
CA TRP A 40 -17.10 4.46 -19.30
C TRP A 40 -16.94 3.80 -20.67
N LEU A 41 -17.04 2.47 -20.75
CA LEU A 41 -16.89 1.73 -22.00
C LEU A 41 -17.95 2.15 -23.02
N TYR A 42 -19.21 2.28 -22.59
CA TYR A 42 -20.29 2.78 -23.43
C TYR A 42 -20.02 4.23 -23.89
N GLY A 43 -19.62 5.11 -22.98
CA GLY A 43 -19.29 6.50 -23.31
C GLY A 43 -18.14 6.61 -24.31
N LYS A 44 -17.09 5.79 -24.15
CA LYS A 44 -15.97 5.71 -25.09
C LYS A 44 -16.40 5.20 -26.47
N TRP A 45 -17.33 4.25 -26.52
CA TRP A 45 -17.88 3.76 -27.78
C TRP A 45 -18.76 4.82 -28.47
N SER A 46 -19.62 5.52 -27.74
CA SER A 46 -20.54 6.52 -28.31
C SER A 46 -19.88 7.83 -28.69
N ASN A 47 -18.96 8.36 -27.87
CA ASN A 47 -18.31 9.66 -28.08
C ASN A 47 -16.82 9.60 -27.69
N PRO A 48 -15.97 8.95 -28.50
CA PRO A 48 -14.59 8.64 -28.15
C PRO A 48 -13.71 9.87 -27.89
N SER A 49 -14.01 11.00 -28.51
CA SER A 49 -13.28 12.27 -28.39
C SER A 49 -13.67 13.10 -27.16
N SER A 50 -14.87 12.90 -26.61
CA SER A 50 -15.39 13.65 -25.46
C SER A 50 -15.07 12.98 -24.14
N ILE A 51 -15.04 11.63 -24.12
CA ILE A 51 -14.80 10.86 -22.90
C ILE A 51 -13.29 10.61 -22.70
N PRO A 52 -12.69 11.05 -21.58
CA PRO A 52 -11.28 10.82 -21.27
C PRO A 52 -10.97 9.34 -21.03
N GLY A 53 -9.68 9.02 -20.84
CA GLY A 53 -9.27 7.69 -20.36
C GLY A 53 -9.92 7.35 -19.01
N TRP A 54 -9.87 6.07 -18.61
CA TRP A 54 -10.54 5.58 -17.40
C TRP A 54 -10.26 6.43 -16.15
N SER A 55 -9.00 6.79 -15.92
CA SER A 55 -8.60 7.64 -14.79
C SER A 55 -9.28 9.01 -14.81
N GLY A 56 -9.25 9.70 -15.96
CA GLY A 56 -9.89 11.00 -16.11
C GLY A 56 -11.42 10.93 -16.05
N PHE A 57 -12.00 9.81 -16.50
CA PHE A 57 -13.44 9.58 -16.36
C PHE A 57 -13.81 9.41 -14.89
N MET A 58 -13.05 8.63 -14.14
CA MET A 58 -13.27 8.46 -12.71
C MET A 58 -13.06 9.75 -11.94
N GLU A 59 -12.05 10.54 -12.27
CA GLU A 59 -11.85 11.88 -11.71
C GLU A 59 -13.08 12.77 -11.92
N GLN A 60 -13.60 12.85 -13.16
CA GLN A 60 -14.81 13.62 -13.45
C GLN A 60 -16.05 13.07 -12.73
N ALA A 61 -16.23 11.75 -12.75
CA ALA A 61 -17.35 11.08 -12.13
C ALA A 61 -17.36 11.25 -10.59
N THR A 62 -16.18 11.33 -9.97
CA THR A 62 -16.03 11.43 -8.51
C THR A 62 -15.75 12.84 -8.02
N ASN A 63 -15.67 13.84 -8.90
CA ASN A 63 -15.36 15.23 -8.55
C ASN A 63 -16.33 15.86 -7.53
N HIS A 64 -17.55 15.33 -7.42
CA HIS A 64 -18.55 15.78 -6.45
C HIS A 64 -18.36 15.16 -5.05
N LEU A 65 -17.51 14.13 -4.92
CA LEU A 65 -17.24 13.47 -3.64
C LEU A 65 -16.20 14.26 -2.85
N CYS A 66 -16.47 14.45 -1.56
CA CYS A 66 -15.47 14.99 -0.64
C CYS A 66 -14.44 13.90 -0.36
N VAL A 67 -13.29 13.98 -1.03
CA VAL A 67 -12.15 13.09 -0.79
C VAL A 67 -11.27 13.67 0.32
N GLU A 68 -10.89 12.84 1.29
CA GLU A 68 -9.89 13.23 2.27
C GLU A 68 -8.54 13.44 1.57
N GLN A 69 -7.93 14.60 1.75
CA GLN A 69 -6.61 14.88 1.19
C GLN A 69 -5.55 14.05 1.93
N THR A 70 -4.87 13.18 1.20
CA THR A 70 -3.70 12.46 1.71
C THR A 70 -2.44 13.30 1.47
N VAL A 71 -1.51 13.26 2.42
CA VAL A 71 -0.24 13.99 2.31
C VAL A 71 0.89 12.98 2.26
N ILE A 72 1.67 13.03 1.18
CA ILE A 72 2.91 12.27 1.05
C ILE A 72 4.02 13.04 1.76
N VAL A 73 4.66 12.39 2.73
CA VAL A 73 5.70 12.99 3.57
C VAL A 73 6.97 12.21 3.40
N TYR A 74 8.05 12.91 3.05
CA TYR A 74 9.37 12.30 2.97
C TYR A 74 9.94 12.05 4.37
N LEU A 75 10.44 10.84 4.57
CA LEU A 75 11.24 10.49 5.74
C LEU A 75 12.73 10.80 5.48
N PRO A 76 13.50 11.15 6.53
CA PRO A 76 14.94 11.31 6.40
C PRO A 76 15.60 10.03 5.89
N ILE A 77 16.60 10.18 5.02
CA ILE A 77 17.37 9.04 4.51
C ILE A 77 18.19 8.43 5.65
N VAL A 78 17.96 7.14 5.93
CA VAL A 78 18.72 6.38 6.91
C VAL A 78 19.97 5.80 6.25
N LYS A 79 21.16 6.28 6.64
CA LYS A 79 22.46 5.85 6.08
C LYS A 79 23.01 4.60 6.78
N TYR A 80 22.30 3.49 6.70
CA TYR A 80 22.71 2.20 7.27
C TYR A 80 22.34 1.03 6.37
N PRO A 81 22.96 -0.15 6.54
CA PRO A 81 22.61 -1.34 5.77
C PRO A 81 21.10 -1.64 5.91
N PRO A 82 20.34 -1.73 4.81
CA PRO A 82 18.89 -1.91 4.87
C PRO A 82 18.51 -3.29 5.44
N ASN A 83 19.43 -4.26 5.35
CA ASN A 83 19.23 -5.62 5.83
C ASN A 83 19.36 -5.74 7.36
N ASP A 84 19.81 -4.70 8.06
CA ASP A 84 19.94 -4.72 9.52
C ASP A 84 18.59 -4.44 10.21
N TYR A 85 18.28 -5.19 11.27
CA TYR A 85 17.03 -5.04 12.03
C TYR A 85 16.94 -3.66 12.68
N ASP A 86 18.06 -3.13 13.15
CA ASP A 86 18.14 -1.80 13.75
C ASP A 86 17.79 -0.70 12.73
N THR A 87 18.16 -0.90 11.45
CA THR A 87 17.80 0.01 10.36
C THR A 87 16.29 -0.02 10.12
N VAL A 88 15.68 -1.20 9.97
CA VAL A 88 14.24 -1.35 9.75
C VAL A 88 13.44 -0.80 10.93
N TYR A 89 13.87 -1.09 12.16
CA TYR A 89 13.25 -0.57 13.37
C TYR A 89 13.35 0.96 13.45
N THR A 90 14.52 1.52 13.15
CA THR A 90 14.73 2.98 13.14
C THR A 90 13.81 3.65 12.12
N VAL A 91 13.62 3.07 10.93
CA VAL A 91 12.71 3.59 9.89
C VAL A 91 11.25 3.56 10.36
N LEU A 92 10.78 2.43 10.91
CA LEU A 92 9.42 2.29 11.43
C LEU A 92 9.11 3.27 12.57
N LEU A 93 10.08 3.46 13.47
CA LEU A 93 9.88 4.38 14.58
C LEU A 93 9.94 5.84 14.14
N SER A 94 10.81 6.16 13.18
CA SER A 94 10.87 7.51 12.59
C SER A 94 9.58 7.84 11.83
N SER A 95 8.99 6.87 11.13
CA SER A 95 7.70 7.06 10.45
C SER A 95 6.55 7.27 11.44
N ALA A 96 6.51 6.49 12.52
CA ALA A 96 5.52 6.66 13.58
C ALA A 96 5.65 8.01 14.31
N GLU A 97 6.87 8.44 14.62
CA GLU A 97 7.14 9.76 15.22
C GLU A 97 6.71 10.89 14.28
N LYS A 98 7.03 10.78 12.98
CA LYS A 98 6.63 11.78 11.98
C LYS A 98 5.11 11.84 11.81
N ASN A 99 4.43 10.70 11.78
CA ASN A 99 2.97 10.61 11.73
C ASN A 99 2.33 11.31 12.93
N LYS A 100 2.87 11.11 14.14
CA LYS A 100 2.43 11.82 15.36
C LYS A 100 2.63 13.33 15.26
N MET A 101 3.79 13.78 14.78
CA MET A 101 4.08 15.21 14.60
C MET A 101 3.12 15.90 13.62
N LEU A 102 2.70 15.17 12.58
CA LEU A 102 1.79 15.69 11.55
C LEU A 102 0.30 15.46 11.88
N GLN A 103 0.00 14.91 13.06
CA GLN A 103 -1.37 14.61 13.50
C GLN A 103 -2.17 13.77 12.47
N GLN A 104 -1.46 12.91 11.73
CA GLN A 104 -2.06 12.04 10.73
C GLN A 104 -2.74 10.84 11.41
N LYS A 105 -3.97 10.51 10.97
CA LYS A 105 -4.81 9.45 11.55
C LYS A 105 -4.21 8.06 11.33
N THR A 106 -3.62 7.81 10.16
CA THR A 106 -3.12 6.50 9.75
C THR A 106 -1.87 6.68 8.90
N SER A 107 -0.84 5.84 9.14
CA SER A 107 0.38 5.77 8.34
C SER A 107 0.53 4.38 7.73
N PHE A 108 0.86 4.33 6.44
CA PHE A 108 1.18 3.09 5.73
C PHE A 108 2.68 3.07 5.43
N ALA A 109 3.36 2.00 5.86
CA ALA A 109 4.77 1.77 5.54
C ALA A 109 4.86 0.59 4.56
N THR A 110 5.48 0.83 3.41
CA THR A 110 5.68 -0.17 2.37
C THR A 110 7.14 -0.58 2.32
N PHE A 111 7.40 -1.88 2.20
CA PHE A 111 8.73 -2.46 2.11
C PHE A 111 8.78 -3.51 1.00
N ASP A 112 9.95 -3.74 0.43
CA ASP A 112 10.21 -4.93 -0.38
C ASP A 112 10.00 -6.19 0.47
N GLN A 113 9.61 -7.29 -0.16
CA GLN A 113 9.28 -8.56 0.51
C GLN A 113 10.26 -8.99 1.64
N PRO A 114 11.60 -9.01 1.46
CA PRO A 114 12.51 -9.42 2.53
C PRO A 114 12.52 -8.44 3.71
N LEU A 115 12.36 -7.14 3.47
CA LEU A 115 12.30 -6.12 4.51
C LEU A 115 10.95 -6.10 5.21
N TYR A 116 9.87 -6.37 4.49
CA TYR A 116 8.53 -6.52 5.05
C TYR A 116 8.47 -7.65 6.08
N LEU A 117 9.09 -8.80 5.78
CA LEU A 117 9.16 -9.92 6.73
C LEU A 117 9.86 -9.50 8.03
N LYS A 118 10.97 -8.77 7.93
CA LYS A 118 11.68 -8.23 9.11
C LYS A 118 10.86 -7.20 9.88
N ALA A 119 10.18 -6.31 9.16
CA ALA A 119 9.27 -5.34 9.77
C ALA A 119 8.14 -6.05 10.53
N LYS A 120 7.63 -7.17 10.00
CA LYS A 120 6.62 -8.00 10.65
C LYS A 120 7.16 -8.76 11.87
N GLU A 121 8.44 -9.16 11.88
CA GLU A 121 9.07 -9.75 13.08
C GLU A 121 9.29 -8.71 14.21
N ILE A 122 9.39 -7.43 13.86
CA ILE A 122 9.57 -6.32 14.80
C ILE A 122 8.25 -5.91 15.48
N LEU A 123 7.13 -5.97 14.75
CA LEU A 123 5.78 -5.58 15.19
C LEU A 123 5.09 -6.72 15.96
#